data_AF-A0A7W1DEW8-F1
#
_entry.id   AF-A0A7W1DEW8-F1
#
_cell.length_a   1.000
_cell.length_b   1.000
_cell.length_c   1.000
_cell.angle_alpha   90.00
_cell.angle_beta   90.00
_cell.angle_gamma   90.00
#
_symmetry.space_group_name_H-M   'P 1'
#
loop_
_entity.id
_entity.type
_entity.pdbx_description
1 polymer ?
#
loop_
_entity_poly.entity_id
_entity_poly.type
_entity_poly.pdbx_seq_one_letter_code
_entity_poly.pdbx_strand_id
1 'polypeptide(L)' 'QLYGMSDNLSYILADNNYNVSKYVPYGPVADALPYLIRRAKENTSVMGQMSRELDLIDKELKRRKLD' A
#
# COMPACT_ATOMS: atom_id res chain seq x y z
N GLN A 1 -6.83 -0.73 -5.93
CA GLN A 1 -5.67 -0.22 -5.16
C GLN A 1 -5.13 1.07 -5.79
N LEU A 2 -4.57 2.01 -5.03
CA LEU A 2 -3.91 3.22 -5.56
C LEU A 2 -2.50 2.91 -6.06
N TYR A 3 -2.10 3.48 -7.20
CA TYR A 3 -0.74 3.33 -7.74
C TYR A 3 0.30 4.03 -6.85
N GLY A 4 1.46 3.40 -6.62
CA GLY A 4 2.53 3.91 -5.76
C GLY A 4 2.30 3.72 -4.26
N MET A 5 1.32 2.90 -3.87
CA MET A 5 1.05 2.54 -2.47
C MET A 5 1.30 1.05 -2.26
N SER A 6 0.31 0.25 -1.84
CA SER A 6 0.41 -1.21 -1.59
C SER A 6 0.67 -2.05 -2.86
N ASP A 7 1.76 -1.73 -3.55
CA ASP A 7 2.20 -2.29 -4.81
C ASP A 7 2.78 -3.68 -4.62
N ASN A 8 3.56 -3.89 -3.56
CA ASN A 8 4.05 -5.21 -3.16
C ASN A 8 2.92 -6.26 -3.09
N LEU A 9 1.79 -5.92 -2.45
CA LEU A 9 0.64 -6.81 -2.33
C LEU A 9 -0.05 -7.00 -3.67
N SER A 10 -0.31 -5.90 -4.39
CA SER A 10 -1.07 -5.95 -5.64
C SER A 10 -0.35 -6.70 -6.75
N TYR A 11 0.98 -6.58 -6.84
CA TYR A 11 1.77 -7.30 -7.83
C TYR A 11 1.82 -8.80 -7.52
N ILE A 12 2.00 -9.18 -6.26
CA ILE A 12 1.94 -10.60 -5.86
C ILE A 12 0.56 -11.19 -6.14
N LEU A 13 -0.52 -10.46 -5.83
CA LEU A 13 -1.89 -10.92 -6.12
C LEU A 13 -2.11 -11.10 -7.63
N ALA A 14 -1.66 -10.15 -8.45
CA ALA A 14 -1.77 -10.27 -9.90
C ALA A 14 -0.95 -11.46 -10.44
N ASP A 15 0.26 -11.69 -9.92
CA ASP A 15 1.12 -12.83 -10.26
C ASP A 15 0.48 -14.18 -9.89
N ASN A 16 -0.31 -14.21 -8.81
CA ASN A 16 -1.11 -15.37 -8.41
C ASN A 16 -2.46 -15.46 -9.15
N ASN A 17 -2.62 -14.79 -10.30
CA ASN A 17 -3.83 -14.78 -11.13
C ASN A 17 -5.11 -14.27 -10.43
N TYR A 18 -4.99 -13.45 -9.39
CA TYR A 18 -6.15 -12.73 -8.85
C TYR A 18 -6.47 -11.48 -9.67
N ASN A 19 -7.76 -11.14 -9.74
CA ASN A 19 -8.18 -9.89 -10.36
C ASN A 19 -7.77 -8.70 -9.49
N VAL A 20 -6.90 -7.85 -10.02
CA VAL A 20 -6.43 -6.64 -9.35
C VAL A 20 -6.63 -5.44 -10.29
N SER A 21 -7.01 -4.30 -9.73
CA SER A 21 -7.12 -3.03 -10.46
C SER A 21 -6.36 -1.92 -9.76
N LYS A 22 -5.66 -1.11 -10.55
CA LYS A 22 -4.92 0.08 -10.09
C LYS A 22 -5.66 1.34 -10.49
N TYR A 23 -6.00 2.16 -9.50
CA TYR A 23 -6.53 3.49 -9.69
C TYR A 23 -5.38 4.47 -9.87
N VAL A 24 -5.30 5.03 -11.07
CA VAL A 24 -4.23 5.93 -11.51
C VAL A 24 -4.86 7.27 -11.88
N PRO A 25 -4.72 8.31 -11.04
CA PRO A 25 -5.09 9.65 -11.44
C PRO A 25 -4.08 10.18 -12.47
N TYR A 26 -4.59 10.81 -13.53
CA TYR A 26 -3.80 11.37 -14.62
C TYR A 26 -4.32 12.76 -14.98
N GLY A 27 -3.43 13.66 -15.39
CA GLY A 27 -3.77 15.03 -15.77
C GLY A 27 -2.69 16.03 -15.37
N PRO A 28 -2.90 17.33 -15.65
CA PRO A 28 -2.03 18.41 -15.20
C PRO A 28 -1.85 18.41 -13.68
N VAL A 29 -0.66 18.81 -13.21
CA VAL A 29 -0.32 18.82 -11.77
C VAL A 29 -1.29 19.69 -10.96
N ALA A 30 -1.73 20.82 -11.52
CA ALA A 30 -2.68 21.72 -10.88
C ALA A 30 -4.00 21.02 -10.53
N ASP A 31 -4.52 20.20 -11.44
CA ASP A 31 -5.79 19.48 -11.27
C ASP A 31 -5.64 18.29 -10.31
N ALA A 32 -4.43 17.70 -10.24
CA ALA A 32 -4.11 16.60 -9.34
C ALA A 32 -3.82 17.05 -7.90
N LEU A 33 -3.62 18.34 -7.65
CA LEU A 33 -3.17 18.87 -6.36
C LEU A 33 -4.09 18.46 -5.17
N PRO A 34 -5.44 18.52 -5.28
CA PRO A 34 -6.31 18.06 -4.20
C PRO A 34 -6.14 16.57 -3.87
N TYR A 35 -5.92 15.74 -4.90
CA TYR A 35 -5.65 14.31 -4.72
C TYR A 35 -4.32 14.10 -3.99
N LEU A 36 -3.25 14.79 -4.42
CA LEU A 36 -1.92 14.68 -3.83
C LEU A 36 -1.91 15.09 -2.35
N ILE A 37 -2.62 16.17 -1.98
CA ILE A 37 -2.73 16.61 -0.58
C ILE A 37 -3.43 15.54 0.28
N ARG A 38 -4.50 14.92 -0.22
CA ARG A 38 -5.17 13.81 0.48
C ARG A 38 -4.22 12.63 0.69
N ARG A 39 -3.43 12.28 -0.33
CA ARG A 39 -2.43 11.20 -0.24
C ARG A 39 -1.31 11.49 0.74
N ALA A 40 -0.81 12.73 0.77
CA ALA A 40 0.21 13.13 1.74
C ALA A 40 -0.29 12.92 3.17
N LYS A 41 -1.51 13.39 3.49
CA LYS A 41 -2.12 13.22 4.82
C LYS A 41 -2.32 11.76 5.20
N GLU A 42 -2.83 10.94 4.28
CA GLU A 42 -3.03 9.50 4.51
C GLU A 42 -1.70 8.80 4.79
N ASN A 43 -0.69 9.02 3.93
CA ASN A 43 0.61 8.37 4.07
C ASN A 43 1.35 8.78 5.35
N THR A 44 1.20 10.04 5.80
CA THR A 44 1.75 10.47 7.10
C THR A 44 1.12 9.71 8.26
N SER A 45 -0.18 9.46 8.23
CA SER A 45 -0.86 8.68 9.29
C SER A 45 -0.41 7.21 9.32
N VAL A 46 -0.10 6.64 8.15
CA VAL A 46 0.33 5.25 8.00
C VAL A 46 1.79 5.06 8.44
N MET A 47 2.68 6.03 8.19
CA MET A 47 4.09 5.96 8.60
C MET A 47 4.27 5.75 10.13
N GLY A 48 3.37 6.27 10.96
CA GLY A 48 3.38 6.06 12.40
C GLY A 48 3.01 4.64 12.86
N GLN A 49 2.40 3.82 12.00
CA GLN A 49 1.91 2.47 12.33
C GLN A 49 2.82 1.34 11.80
N MET A 50 3.85 1.65 11.01
CA MET A 50 4.69 0.66 10.35
C MET A 50 5.37 -0.31 11.34
N SER A 51 5.88 0.18 12.48
CA SER A 51 6.49 -0.69 13.50
C SER A 51 5.51 -1.72 14.05
N ARG A 52 4.23 -1.35 14.21
CA ARG A 52 3.18 -2.26 14.68
C ARG A 52 2.85 -3.31 13.62
N GLU A 53 2.84 -2.95 12.35
CA GLU A 53 2.65 -3.94 11.27
C GLU A 53 3.82 -4.93 11.21
N LEU A 54 5.06 -4.45 11.34
CA LEU A 54 6.23 -5.33 11.40
C LEU A 54 6.16 -6.32 12.56
N ASP A 55 5.78 -5.86 13.75
CA ASP A 55 5.57 -6.74 14.91
C ASP A 55 4.50 -7.81 14.67
N LEU A 56 3.44 -7.48 13.92
CA LEU A 56 2.39 -8.44 13.57
C LEU A 56 2.86 -9.44 12.52
N ILE A 57 3.69 -9.01 11.56
CA ILE A 57 4.29 -9.89 10.55
C ILE A 57 5.25 -10.89 11.23
N ASP A 58 6.14 -10.42 12.10
CA ASP A 58 7.05 -11.28 12.86
C ASP A 58 6.30 -12.33 13.70
N LYS A 59 5.22 -11.92 14.38
CA LYS A 59 4.35 -12.85 15.10
C LYS A 59 3.72 -13.90 14.18
N GLU A 60 3.30 -13.50 12.98
CA GLU A 60 2.67 -14.40 12.02
C GLU A 60 3.66 -15.38 11.40
N LEU A 61 4.90 -14.95 11.10
CA LEU A 61 5.98 -15.82 10.62
C LEU A 61 6.35 -16.88 11.66
N LYS A 62 6.53 -16.47 12.92
CA LYS A 62 6.73 -17.38 14.06
C LYS A 62 5.58 -18.38 14.21
N ARG A 63 4.33 -17.92 14.11
CA ARG A 63 3.15 -18.79 14.19
C ARG A 63 3.14 -19.85 13.08
N ARG A 64 3.60 -19.50 11.88
CA ARG A 64 3.67 -20.40 10.71
C ARG A 64 4.91 -21.31 10.70
N LYS A 65 5.86 -21.13 11.64
CA LYS A 65 7.14 -21.86 11.68
C LYS A 65 7.96 -21.67 10.40
N LEU A 66 7.92 -20.45 9.85
CA LEU A 66 8.67 -20.08 8.64
C LEU A 66 10.03 -19.44 8.95
N ASP A 67 10.31 -19.20 10.25
CA ASP A 67 11.57 -18.71 10.80
C ASP A 67 12.21 -19.74 11.75
#